data_AF-D8LPB4-F1
#
_entry.id   AF-D8LPB4-F1
#
_cell.length_a   1.000
_cell.length_b   1.000
_cell.length_c   1.000
_cell.angle_alpha   90.00
_cell.angle_beta   90.00
_cell.angle_gamma   90.00
#
_symmetry.space_group_name_H-M   'P 1'
#
loop_
_entity.id
_entity.type
_entity.pdbx_description
1 polymer ?
#
loop_
_entity_poly.entity_id
_entity_poly.type
_entity_poly.pdbx_seq_one_letter_code
_entity_poly.pdbx_strand_id
1 'polypeptide(L)'
;MSVVGILGNGEIGSSLHRVYQLAGDADVIVRDPIQGLDASLSHCGVVNVCIPFRNYDEFVTALRDLALREGCVVIIQSTVAVGCTDRVQADLPTLVCAQSPVRGVHPHLTDGLLTFDKYVGVSDRFAGDDAIESFLTQHMKSLGMKPVVCRAKESELAKLISTTLYGVNIAAITDVSKLCDDAGVDFEKVFTQWQTGYNAGYTALGKSNVCRPVLTPIPENEEDGKQVIGGHCILSNCCILEREMEETTLSSFVLRYSDERHPRHRAQSL
;
A
#
# COMPACT_ATOMS: atom_id res chain seq x y z
N MET A 1 -23.36 -17.63 2.15
CA MET A 1 -22.23 -16.70 2.00
C MET A 1 -22.73 -15.30 2.33
N SER A 2 -21.94 -14.49 3.03
CA SER A 2 -22.27 -13.07 3.22
C SER A 2 -21.97 -12.30 1.94
N VAL A 3 -22.84 -11.37 1.54
CA VAL A 3 -22.59 -10.47 0.41
C VAL A 3 -21.32 -9.66 0.67
N VAL A 4 -20.45 -9.55 -0.34
CA VAL A 4 -19.17 -8.83 -0.27
C VAL A 4 -19.28 -7.51 -1.02
N GLY A 5 -18.85 -6.43 -0.37
CA GLY A 5 -18.73 -5.10 -0.96
C GLY A 5 -17.28 -4.72 -1.29
N ILE A 6 -17.09 -3.90 -2.31
CA ILE A 6 -15.85 -3.19 -2.62
C ILE A 6 -16.18 -1.70 -2.76
N LEU A 7 -15.58 -0.87 -1.92
CA LEU A 7 -15.65 0.59 -2.02
C LEU A 7 -14.41 1.11 -2.78
N GLY A 8 -14.62 1.69 -3.95
CA GLY A 8 -13.60 2.19 -4.87
C GLY A 8 -13.22 1.15 -5.93
N ASN A 9 -13.29 1.54 -7.20
CA ASN A 9 -13.02 0.68 -8.36
C ASN A 9 -11.77 1.14 -9.14
N GLY A 10 -10.77 1.67 -8.43
CA GLY A 10 -9.45 1.98 -9.01
C GLY A 10 -8.61 0.72 -9.27
N GLU A 11 -7.30 0.88 -9.42
CA GLU A 11 -6.35 -0.23 -9.67
C GLU A 11 -6.47 -1.37 -8.63
N ILE A 12 -6.56 -1.00 -7.35
CA ILE A 12 -6.70 -1.98 -6.26
C ILE A 12 -8.07 -2.65 -6.26
N GLY A 13 -9.15 -1.85 -6.30
CA GLY A 13 -10.51 -2.36 -6.20
C GLY A 13 -10.89 -3.28 -7.35
N SER A 14 -10.53 -2.89 -8.58
CA SER A 14 -10.76 -3.72 -9.78
C SER A 14 -9.94 -5.02 -9.76
N SER A 15 -8.68 -4.96 -9.30
CA SER A 15 -7.85 -6.17 -9.14
C SER A 15 -8.40 -7.10 -8.07
N LEU A 16 -8.87 -6.55 -6.96
CA LEU A 16 -9.48 -7.35 -5.89
C LEU A 16 -10.80 -7.97 -6.34
N HIS A 17 -11.63 -7.22 -7.07
CA HIS A 17 -12.84 -7.75 -7.70
C HIS A 17 -12.50 -8.94 -8.61
N ARG A 18 -11.43 -8.84 -9.41
CA ARG A 18 -10.96 -9.95 -10.24
C ARG A 18 -10.54 -11.18 -9.42
N VAL A 19 -9.91 -10.98 -8.25
CA VAL A 19 -9.58 -12.09 -7.34
C VAL A 19 -10.85 -12.82 -6.86
N TYR A 20 -11.89 -12.09 -6.43
CA TYR A 20 -13.15 -12.72 -6.03
C TYR A 20 -13.78 -13.53 -7.18
N GLN A 21 -13.77 -12.98 -8.41
CA GLN A 21 -14.28 -13.71 -9.58
C GLN A 21 -13.50 -15.01 -9.84
N LEU A 22 -12.17 -14.99 -9.67
CA LEU A 22 -11.34 -16.19 -9.81
C LEU A 22 -11.62 -17.24 -8.73
N ALA A 23 -12.00 -16.81 -7.53
CA ALA A 23 -12.42 -17.69 -6.44
C ALA A 23 -13.84 -18.26 -6.62
N GLY A 24 -14.59 -17.79 -7.64
CA GLY A 24 -15.95 -18.22 -7.91
C GLY A 24 -17.03 -17.46 -7.14
N ASP A 25 -16.68 -16.35 -6.47
CA ASP A 25 -17.65 -15.48 -5.80
C ASP A 25 -18.35 -14.58 -6.82
N ALA A 26 -19.63 -14.88 -7.08
CA ALA A 26 -20.46 -14.13 -8.03
C ALA A 26 -21.14 -12.89 -7.42
N ASP A 27 -21.28 -12.85 -6.09
CA ASP A 27 -22.06 -11.83 -5.38
C ASP A 27 -21.16 -10.71 -4.79
N VAL A 28 -20.34 -10.09 -5.64
CA VAL A 28 -19.50 -8.94 -5.27
C VAL A 28 -20.14 -7.65 -5.75
N ILE A 29 -20.48 -6.77 -4.82
CA ILE A 29 -21.05 -5.45 -5.09
C ILE A 29 -19.93 -4.41 -5.10
N VAL A 30 -19.80 -3.67 -6.19
CA VAL A 30 -18.81 -2.59 -6.30
C VAL A 30 -19.52 -1.24 -6.21
N ARG A 31 -18.99 -0.35 -5.36
CA ARG A 31 -19.41 1.05 -5.23
C ARG A 31 -18.24 1.97 -5.55
N ASP A 32 -18.37 2.76 -6.59
CA ASP A 32 -17.50 3.87 -6.98
C ASP A 32 -18.34 4.93 -7.70
N PRO A 33 -18.88 5.93 -6.97
CA PRO A 33 -19.74 6.96 -7.56
C PRO A 33 -19.05 7.78 -8.66
N ILE A 34 -17.72 7.91 -8.62
CA ILE A 34 -16.96 8.65 -9.63
C ILE A 34 -17.02 7.92 -10.98
N GLN A 35 -17.11 6.58 -10.95
CA GLN A 35 -17.25 5.73 -12.14
C GLN A 35 -18.72 5.38 -12.44
N GLY A 36 -19.69 6.00 -11.76
CA GLY A 36 -21.12 5.71 -11.94
C GLY A 36 -21.58 4.39 -11.33
N LEU A 37 -20.76 3.75 -10.48
CA LEU A 37 -21.11 2.53 -9.75
C LEU A 37 -21.68 2.92 -8.37
N ASP A 38 -22.99 3.12 -8.25
CA ASP A 38 -23.60 3.66 -7.02
C ASP A 38 -24.39 2.61 -6.20
N ALA A 39 -23.98 1.34 -6.26
CA ALA A 39 -24.63 0.29 -5.48
C ALA A 39 -24.51 0.54 -3.97
N SER A 40 -25.55 0.19 -3.20
CA SER A 40 -25.51 0.29 -1.74
C SER A 40 -24.74 -0.87 -1.13
N LEU A 41 -23.85 -0.58 -0.18
CA LEU A 41 -23.07 -1.59 0.56
C LEU A 41 -23.64 -1.91 1.95
N SER A 42 -24.74 -1.27 2.36
CA SER A 42 -25.26 -1.30 3.75
C SER A 42 -25.59 -2.71 4.27
N HIS A 43 -25.95 -3.63 3.39
CA HIS A 43 -26.33 -5.02 3.70
C HIS A 43 -25.16 -6.02 3.58
N CYS A 44 -23.99 -5.58 3.12
CA CYS A 44 -22.81 -6.43 2.98
C CYS A 44 -22.34 -6.92 4.37
N GLY A 45 -21.86 -8.16 4.44
CA GLY A 45 -21.22 -8.69 5.64
C GLY A 45 -19.72 -8.38 5.69
N VAL A 46 -19.10 -8.22 4.53
CA VAL A 46 -17.69 -7.82 4.37
C VAL A 46 -17.62 -6.66 3.39
N VAL A 47 -16.88 -5.61 3.71
CA VAL A 47 -16.61 -4.48 2.80
C VAL A 47 -15.11 -4.23 2.70
N ASN A 48 -14.58 -4.30 1.48
CA ASN A 48 -13.19 -3.98 1.16
C ASN A 48 -13.08 -2.50 0.80
N VAL A 49 -12.31 -1.73 1.56
CA VAL A 49 -12.14 -0.30 1.35
C VAL A 49 -10.89 -0.05 0.53
N CYS A 50 -11.08 0.39 -0.72
CA CYS A 50 -10.04 0.58 -1.74
C CYS A 50 -9.97 2.05 -2.23
N ILE A 51 -10.52 3.00 -1.47
CA ILE A 51 -10.47 4.43 -1.80
C ILE A 51 -9.17 5.07 -1.32
N PRO A 52 -8.65 6.10 -2.00
CA PRO A 52 -7.44 6.79 -1.58
C PRO A 52 -7.54 7.36 -0.16
N PHE A 53 -6.46 7.25 0.62
CA PHE A 53 -6.33 7.90 1.92
C PHE A 53 -5.68 9.28 1.76
N ARG A 54 -6.45 10.36 1.97
CA ARG A 54 -5.95 11.75 1.89
C ARG A 54 -5.68 12.34 3.27
N ASN A 55 -6.66 12.20 4.14
CA ASN A 55 -6.63 12.50 5.56
C ASN A 55 -7.67 11.61 6.26
N TYR A 56 -7.61 11.56 7.58
CA TYR A 56 -8.49 10.71 8.37
C TYR A 56 -9.96 11.13 8.28
N ASP A 57 -10.27 12.42 8.37
CA ASP A 57 -11.64 12.92 8.48
C ASP A 57 -12.47 12.65 7.22
N GLU A 58 -11.90 12.86 6.04
CA GLU A 58 -12.51 12.47 4.76
C GLU A 58 -12.71 10.95 4.67
N PHE A 59 -11.71 10.18 5.10
CA PHE A 59 -11.73 8.72 5.01
C PHE A 59 -12.81 8.12 5.92
N VAL A 60 -12.89 8.52 7.18
CA VAL A 60 -13.92 8.02 8.12
C VAL A 60 -15.32 8.49 7.74
N THR A 61 -15.45 9.70 7.17
CA THR A 61 -16.75 10.21 6.67
C THR A 61 -17.26 9.34 5.53
N ALA A 62 -16.39 9.00 4.57
CA ALA A 62 -16.76 8.11 3.47
C ALA A 62 -17.23 6.73 3.96
N LEU A 63 -16.66 6.21 5.05
CA LEU A 63 -17.12 4.95 5.67
C LEU A 63 -18.45 5.10 6.40
N ARG A 64 -18.65 6.20 7.13
CA ARG A 64 -19.89 6.51 7.84
C ARG A 64 -21.08 6.60 6.88
N ASP A 65 -20.88 7.23 5.73
CA ASP A 65 -21.91 7.44 4.71
C ASP A 65 -22.41 6.15 4.06
N LEU A 66 -21.67 5.03 4.19
CA LEU A 66 -22.12 3.73 3.71
C LEU A 66 -23.27 3.13 4.53
N ALA A 67 -23.48 3.61 5.77
CA ALA A 67 -24.48 3.09 6.70
C ALA A 67 -24.44 1.55 6.83
N LEU A 68 -23.23 1.00 7.03
CA LEU A 68 -23.01 -0.43 7.14
C LEU A 68 -23.75 -1.01 8.36
N ARG A 69 -24.32 -2.21 8.18
CA ARG A 69 -24.95 -2.97 9.27
C ARG A 69 -23.98 -3.25 10.42
N GLU A 70 -24.54 -3.39 11.62
CA GLU A 70 -23.81 -3.87 12.79
C GLU A 70 -23.17 -5.24 12.52
N GLY A 71 -21.93 -5.39 12.99
CA GLY A 71 -21.10 -6.57 12.79
C GLY A 71 -20.49 -6.68 11.39
N CYS A 72 -20.66 -5.70 10.50
CA CYS A 72 -19.99 -5.70 9.20
C CYS A 72 -18.47 -5.67 9.40
N VAL A 73 -17.77 -6.55 8.68
CA VAL A 73 -16.31 -6.62 8.66
C VAL A 73 -15.78 -5.67 7.60
N VAL A 74 -15.06 -4.64 8.01
CA VAL A 74 -14.44 -3.65 7.13
C VAL A 74 -12.96 -3.97 6.99
N ILE A 75 -12.55 -4.33 5.79
CA ILE A 75 -11.16 -4.65 5.44
C ILE A 75 -10.58 -3.48 4.65
N ILE A 76 -9.73 -2.69 5.29
CA ILE A 76 -9.09 -1.54 4.66
C ILE A 76 -7.90 -2.02 3.82
N GLN A 77 -8.04 -1.94 2.51
CA GLN A 77 -7.01 -2.35 1.53
C GLN A 77 -6.05 -1.19 1.20
N SER A 78 -6.55 0.04 1.34
CA SER A 78 -5.80 1.27 1.13
C SER A 78 -4.60 1.38 2.06
N THR A 79 -3.52 2.02 1.60
CA THR A 79 -2.45 2.43 2.52
C THR A 79 -2.96 3.61 3.35
N VAL A 80 -2.86 3.50 4.68
CA VAL A 80 -3.33 4.49 5.65
C VAL A 80 -2.24 4.83 6.65
N ALA A 81 -2.46 5.89 7.43
CA ALA A 81 -1.59 6.26 8.55
C ALA A 81 -1.56 5.18 9.65
N VAL A 82 -0.47 5.14 10.42
CA VAL A 82 -0.36 4.22 11.57
C VAL A 82 -1.36 4.60 12.66
N GLY A 83 -2.13 3.64 13.15
CA GLY A 83 -3.24 3.82 14.08
C GLY A 83 -4.56 4.19 13.44
N CYS A 84 -4.63 4.33 12.10
CA CYS A 84 -5.86 4.70 11.41
C CYS A 84 -6.98 3.69 11.66
N THR A 85 -6.70 2.40 11.53
CA THR A 85 -7.71 1.33 11.68
C THR A 85 -8.29 1.29 13.09
N ASP A 86 -7.45 1.50 14.11
CA ASP A 86 -7.91 1.57 15.51
C ASP A 86 -8.78 2.80 15.75
N ARG A 87 -8.43 3.93 15.15
CA ARG A 87 -9.23 5.16 15.23
C ARG A 87 -10.58 4.98 14.53
N VAL A 88 -10.61 4.35 13.34
CA VAL A 88 -11.86 3.99 12.64
C VAL A 88 -12.71 3.06 13.51
N GLN A 89 -12.09 2.05 14.14
CA GLN A 89 -12.78 1.12 15.04
C GLN A 89 -13.42 1.82 16.24
N ALA A 90 -12.77 2.86 16.79
CA ALA A 90 -13.29 3.64 17.89
C ALA A 90 -14.46 4.55 17.46
N ASP A 91 -14.35 5.20 16.31
CA ASP A 91 -15.37 6.10 15.76
C ASP A 91 -16.60 5.35 15.21
N LEU A 92 -16.42 4.11 14.77
CA LEU A 92 -17.47 3.23 14.22
C LEU A 92 -17.54 1.91 15.01
N PRO A 93 -17.97 1.93 16.28
CA PRO A 93 -17.84 0.81 17.21
C PRO A 93 -18.75 -0.38 16.93
N THR A 94 -19.70 -0.26 16.00
CA THR A 94 -20.56 -1.37 15.56
C THR A 94 -19.92 -2.23 14.47
N LEU A 95 -18.77 -1.80 13.91
CA LEU A 95 -18.05 -2.50 12.85
C LEU A 95 -16.90 -3.33 13.42
N VAL A 96 -16.41 -4.29 12.64
CA VAL A 96 -15.15 -5.00 12.88
C VAL A 96 -14.13 -4.52 11.85
N CYS A 97 -13.13 -3.75 12.28
CA CYS A 97 -12.16 -3.16 11.39
C CYS A 97 -10.84 -3.94 11.39
N ALA A 98 -10.34 -4.21 10.18
CA ALA A 98 -9.02 -4.78 9.94
C ALA A 98 -8.33 -4.04 8.79
N GLN A 99 -7.02 -3.92 8.88
CA GLN A 99 -6.15 -3.44 7.82
C GLN A 99 -5.62 -4.63 7.02
N SER A 100 -5.58 -4.51 5.70
CA SER A 100 -4.91 -5.50 4.86
C SER A 100 -4.28 -4.78 3.67
N PRO A 101 -3.08 -4.19 3.80
CA PRO A 101 -2.52 -3.37 2.73
C PRO A 101 -2.18 -4.23 1.51
N VAL A 102 -2.26 -3.64 0.32
CA VAL A 102 -1.91 -4.34 -0.93
C VAL A 102 -0.42 -4.25 -1.23
N ARG A 103 0.15 -5.39 -1.66
CA ARG A 103 1.52 -5.52 -2.18
C ARG A 103 1.45 -5.98 -3.62
N GLY A 104 2.37 -5.47 -4.45
CA GLY A 104 2.39 -5.73 -5.89
C GLY A 104 2.64 -4.45 -6.68
N VAL A 105 2.69 -4.59 -8.00
CA VAL A 105 2.91 -3.50 -8.95
C VAL A 105 1.83 -3.56 -10.03
N HIS A 106 1.24 -2.42 -10.36
CA HIS A 106 0.33 -2.31 -11.50
C HIS A 106 1.11 -2.51 -12.81
N PRO A 107 0.58 -3.25 -13.83
CA PRO A 107 -0.78 -3.78 -13.95
C PRO A 107 -1.04 -5.16 -13.33
N HIS A 108 -0.05 -5.79 -12.69
CA HIS A 108 -0.11 -7.17 -12.20
C HIS A 108 -0.61 -7.29 -10.74
N LEU A 109 -1.50 -6.39 -10.30
CA LEU A 109 -1.96 -6.36 -8.90
C LEU A 109 -2.80 -7.58 -8.52
N THR A 110 -3.56 -8.16 -9.46
CA THR A 110 -4.31 -9.42 -9.23
C THR A 110 -3.33 -10.55 -8.87
N ASP A 111 -2.27 -10.72 -9.66
CA ASP A 111 -1.23 -11.73 -9.40
C ASP A 111 -0.47 -11.41 -8.11
N GLY A 112 -0.21 -10.13 -7.85
CA GLY A 112 0.42 -9.67 -6.61
C GLY A 112 -0.36 -10.09 -5.36
N LEU A 113 -1.69 -9.91 -5.36
CA LEU A 113 -2.58 -10.31 -4.27
C LEU A 113 -2.54 -11.82 -3.98
N LEU A 114 -2.31 -12.65 -5.01
CA LEU A 114 -2.22 -14.11 -4.89
C LEU A 114 -0.79 -14.60 -4.60
N THR A 115 0.22 -13.81 -4.95
CA THR A 115 1.64 -14.18 -4.84
C THR A 115 2.19 -13.90 -3.45
N PHE A 116 2.01 -12.67 -2.96
CA PHE A 116 2.59 -12.21 -1.70
C PHE A 116 1.77 -12.67 -0.50
N ASP A 117 2.44 -12.79 0.66
CA ASP A 117 1.74 -12.93 1.93
C ASP A 117 0.83 -11.71 2.15
N LYS A 118 -0.42 -12.01 2.52
CA LYS A 118 -1.50 -11.05 2.74
C LYS A 118 -1.60 -10.75 4.22
N TYR A 119 -0.99 -9.66 4.66
CA TYR A 119 -1.11 -9.23 6.04
C TYR A 119 -2.56 -8.87 6.36
N VAL A 120 -3.06 -9.32 7.50
CA VAL A 120 -4.39 -9.06 8.04
C VAL A 120 -4.20 -8.51 9.45
N GLY A 121 -4.07 -7.19 9.53
CA GLY A 121 -3.91 -6.45 10.76
C GLY A 121 -5.25 -6.20 11.44
N VAL A 122 -5.55 -6.92 12.52
CA VAL A 122 -6.78 -6.73 13.28
C VAL A 122 -6.65 -5.52 14.21
N SER A 123 -7.70 -4.71 14.33
CA SER A 123 -7.70 -3.60 15.28
C SER A 123 -7.45 -4.07 16.71
N ASP A 124 -6.86 -3.21 17.54
CA ASP A 124 -6.47 -3.52 18.93
C ASP A 124 -7.67 -3.98 19.77
N ARG A 125 -8.89 -3.57 19.43
CA ARG A 125 -10.13 -4.01 20.08
C ARG A 125 -10.37 -5.52 19.93
N PHE A 126 -10.00 -6.08 18.80
CA PHE A 126 -10.26 -7.48 18.43
C PHE A 126 -8.97 -8.31 18.29
N ALA A 127 -7.82 -7.73 18.63
CA ALA A 127 -6.55 -8.45 18.62
C ALA A 127 -6.58 -9.61 19.64
N GLY A 128 -6.28 -10.82 19.18
CA GLY A 128 -6.39 -12.05 19.98
C GLY A 128 -7.81 -12.61 20.09
N ASP A 129 -8.80 -12.07 19.36
CA ASP A 129 -10.12 -12.68 19.23
C ASP A 129 -10.08 -13.80 18.17
N ASP A 130 -10.05 -15.05 18.63
CA ASP A 130 -9.96 -16.25 17.79
C ASP A 130 -11.05 -16.32 16.71
N ALA A 131 -12.27 -15.85 17.00
CA ALA A 131 -13.37 -15.92 16.05
C ALA A 131 -13.17 -14.93 14.90
N ILE A 132 -12.77 -13.70 15.22
CA ILE A 132 -12.49 -12.66 14.22
C ILE A 132 -11.26 -13.01 13.38
N GLU A 133 -10.16 -13.40 14.02
CA GLU A 133 -8.93 -13.77 13.33
C GLU A 133 -9.13 -15.00 12.44
N SER A 134 -9.88 -16.00 12.91
CA SER A 134 -10.24 -17.18 12.11
C SER A 134 -11.12 -16.81 10.92
N PHE A 135 -12.13 -15.95 11.12
CA PHE A 135 -13.00 -15.50 10.03
C PHE A 135 -12.19 -14.81 8.93
N LEU A 136 -11.37 -13.81 9.29
CA LEU A 136 -10.56 -13.07 8.32
C LEU A 136 -9.55 -13.97 7.60
N THR A 137 -8.91 -14.89 8.35
CA THR A 137 -7.96 -15.85 7.79
C THR A 137 -8.64 -16.79 6.79
N GLN A 138 -9.81 -17.34 7.13
CA GLN A 138 -10.56 -18.23 6.24
C GLN A 138 -11.06 -17.48 5.01
N HIS A 139 -11.55 -16.25 5.17
CA HIS A 139 -11.97 -15.37 4.08
C HIS A 139 -10.83 -15.09 3.09
N MET A 140 -9.63 -14.76 3.57
CA MET A 140 -8.48 -14.56 2.67
C MET A 140 -8.04 -15.86 1.99
N LYS A 141 -8.07 -16.99 2.71
CA LYS A 141 -7.72 -18.31 2.14
C LYS A 141 -8.70 -18.77 1.08
N SER A 142 -10.00 -18.51 1.23
CA SER A 142 -11.00 -18.86 0.20
C SER A 142 -10.76 -18.09 -1.09
N LEU A 143 -10.10 -16.93 -1.02
CA LEU A 143 -9.67 -16.13 -2.18
C LEU A 143 -8.31 -16.58 -2.76
N GLY A 144 -7.73 -17.66 -2.27
CA GLY A 144 -6.41 -18.15 -2.70
C GLY A 144 -5.23 -17.33 -2.19
N MET A 145 -5.45 -16.42 -1.23
CA MET A 145 -4.38 -15.62 -0.61
C MET A 145 -3.71 -16.36 0.55
N LYS A 146 -2.56 -15.84 0.99
CA LYS A 146 -1.73 -16.39 2.08
C LYS A 146 -1.77 -15.47 3.30
N PRO A 147 -2.81 -15.54 4.16
CA PRO A 147 -2.97 -14.59 5.24
C PRO A 147 -1.88 -14.71 6.31
N VAL A 148 -1.43 -13.57 6.82
CA VAL A 148 -0.58 -13.44 8.02
C VAL A 148 -1.28 -12.50 8.98
N VAL A 149 -1.75 -13.02 10.10
CA VAL A 149 -2.45 -12.23 11.12
C VAL A 149 -1.44 -11.42 11.93
N CYS A 150 -1.76 -10.16 12.19
CA CYS A 150 -0.98 -9.25 13.03
C CYS A 150 -1.91 -8.17 13.62
N ARG A 151 -1.36 -7.20 14.35
CA ARG A 151 -2.12 -6.00 14.74
C ARG A 151 -2.22 -5.03 13.56
N ALA A 152 -3.28 -4.23 13.52
CA ALA A 152 -3.51 -3.25 12.46
C ALA A 152 -2.31 -2.29 12.31
N LYS A 153 -1.87 -1.68 13.42
CA LYS A 153 -0.70 -0.77 13.46
C LYS A 153 0.57 -1.37 12.87
N GLU A 154 0.80 -2.67 13.07
CA GLU A 154 1.97 -3.37 12.52
C GLU A 154 1.92 -3.44 11.00
N SER A 155 0.76 -3.80 10.44
CA SER A 155 0.57 -3.86 8.99
C SER A 155 0.58 -2.47 8.32
N GLU A 156 0.03 -1.44 8.98
CA GLU A 156 0.05 -0.05 8.53
C GLU A 156 1.49 0.45 8.43
N LEU A 157 2.27 0.29 9.50
CA LEU A 157 3.67 0.70 9.54
C LEU A 157 4.52 -0.11 8.55
N ALA A 158 4.32 -1.43 8.49
CA ALA A 158 5.06 -2.31 7.56
C ALA A 158 4.88 -1.86 6.11
N LYS A 159 3.65 -1.47 5.70
CA LYS A 159 3.39 -0.99 4.34
C LYS A 159 4.09 0.33 4.03
N LEU A 160 4.04 1.28 4.96
CA LEU A 160 4.71 2.58 4.81
C LEU A 160 6.23 2.38 4.71
N ILE A 161 6.83 1.70 5.69
CA ILE A 161 8.29 1.47 5.74
C ILE A 161 8.78 0.68 4.53
N SER A 162 8.10 -0.40 4.14
CA SER A 162 8.49 -1.20 2.98
C SER A 162 8.56 -0.37 1.69
N THR A 163 7.59 0.53 1.50
CA THR A 163 7.53 1.37 0.30
C THR A 163 8.53 2.51 0.37
N THR A 164 8.74 3.11 1.55
CA THR A 164 9.74 4.15 1.78
C THR A 164 11.16 3.62 1.58
N LEU A 165 11.49 2.43 2.10
CA LEU A 165 12.80 1.82 1.87
C LEU A 165 13.05 1.52 0.39
N TYR A 166 12.02 1.14 -0.37
CA TYR A 166 12.14 1.01 -1.82
C TYR A 166 12.42 2.37 -2.48
N GLY A 167 11.73 3.43 -2.08
CA GLY A 167 12.01 4.80 -2.51
C GLY A 167 13.43 5.26 -2.20
N VAL A 168 13.95 4.94 -1.01
CA VAL A 168 15.34 5.26 -0.62
C VAL A 168 16.34 4.60 -1.57
N ASN A 169 16.11 3.35 -1.96
CA ASN A 169 16.98 2.67 -2.93
C ASN A 169 16.95 3.39 -4.29
N ILE A 170 15.77 3.78 -4.80
CA ILE A 170 15.66 4.53 -6.06
C ILE A 170 16.39 5.87 -5.99
N ALA A 171 16.17 6.63 -4.93
CA ALA A 171 16.83 7.92 -4.69
C ALA A 171 18.36 7.75 -4.63
N ALA A 172 18.85 6.77 -3.88
CA ALA A 172 20.27 6.48 -3.76
C ALA A 172 20.90 6.06 -5.09
N ILE A 173 20.24 5.22 -5.90
CA ILE A 173 20.78 4.82 -7.21
C ILE A 173 20.83 6.00 -8.17
N THR A 174 19.90 6.94 -8.04
CA THR A 174 19.90 8.18 -8.82
C THR A 174 21.07 9.09 -8.43
N ASP A 175 21.41 9.20 -7.15
CA ASP A 175 22.63 9.88 -6.69
C ASP A 175 23.90 9.16 -7.18
N VAL A 176 23.93 7.82 -7.19
CA VAL A 176 25.07 7.04 -7.72
C VAL A 176 25.31 7.33 -9.20
N SER A 177 24.26 7.54 -10.00
CA SER A 177 24.40 7.95 -11.40
C SER A 177 25.16 9.27 -11.52
N LYS A 178 24.78 10.28 -10.74
CA LYS A 178 25.46 11.59 -10.73
C LYS A 178 26.93 11.48 -10.32
N LEU A 179 27.22 10.65 -9.32
CA LEU A 179 28.61 10.38 -8.91
C LEU A 179 29.43 9.72 -10.02
N CYS A 180 28.81 8.88 -10.85
CA CYS A 180 29.47 8.29 -12.01
C CYS A 180 29.77 9.35 -13.09
N ASP A 181 28.81 10.23 -13.36
CA ASP A 181 28.95 11.33 -14.32
C ASP A 181 30.07 12.29 -13.89
N ASP A 182 30.07 12.71 -12.62
CA ASP A 182 31.09 13.59 -12.03
C ASP A 182 32.50 12.98 -12.07
N ALA A 183 32.60 11.66 -11.90
CA ALA A 183 33.87 10.92 -11.93
C ALA A 183 34.29 10.48 -13.34
N GLY A 184 33.45 10.69 -14.37
CA GLY A 184 33.70 10.25 -15.74
C GLY A 184 33.78 8.71 -15.90
N VAL A 185 32.99 7.98 -15.11
CA VAL A 185 32.96 6.51 -15.11
C VAL A 185 31.59 5.97 -15.55
N ASP A 186 31.58 4.74 -16.04
CA ASP A 186 30.38 4.09 -16.58
C ASP A 186 29.50 3.50 -15.47
N PHE A 187 28.29 4.05 -15.29
CA PHE A 187 27.29 3.59 -14.33
C PHE A 187 26.98 2.09 -14.47
N GLU A 188 26.93 1.57 -15.70
CA GLU A 188 26.65 0.15 -15.95
C GLU A 188 27.72 -0.75 -15.32
N LYS A 189 28.99 -0.32 -15.36
CA LYS A 189 30.09 -1.04 -14.72
C LYS A 189 30.10 -0.83 -13.19
N VAL A 190 29.90 0.41 -12.75
CA VAL A 190 30.00 0.80 -11.33
C VAL A 190 28.86 0.22 -10.50
N PHE A 191 27.63 0.22 -11.03
CA PHE A 191 26.45 -0.22 -10.31
C PHE A 191 25.86 -1.50 -10.87
N THR A 192 25.33 -1.51 -12.09
CA THR A 192 24.51 -2.63 -12.60
C THR A 192 25.27 -3.96 -12.60
N GLN A 193 26.43 -4.01 -13.27
CA GLN A 193 27.23 -5.22 -13.39
C GLN A 193 27.83 -5.63 -12.04
N TRP A 194 28.39 -4.66 -11.30
CA TRP A 194 28.97 -4.90 -9.98
C TRP A 194 27.94 -5.46 -8.99
N GLN A 195 26.76 -4.85 -8.90
CA GLN A 195 25.68 -5.26 -7.98
C GLN A 195 25.08 -6.61 -8.40
N THR A 196 24.96 -6.87 -9.71
CA THR A 196 24.51 -8.18 -10.22
C THR A 196 25.50 -9.29 -9.82
N GLY A 197 26.79 -9.06 -10.02
CA GLY A 197 27.85 -9.98 -9.58
C GLY A 197 27.90 -10.17 -8.07
N TYR A 198 27.74 -9.08 -7.30
CA TYR A 198 27.61 -9.11 -5.84
C TYR A 198 26.46 -10.01 -5.40
N ASN A 199 25.25 -9.81 -5.95
CA ASN A 199 24.07 -10.59 -5.59
C ASN A 199 24.22 -12.07 -5.95
N ALA A 200 24.77 -12.37 -7.14
CA ALA A 200 25.04 -13.73 -7.56
C ALA A 200 26.04 -14.42 -6.62
N GLY A 201 27.13 -13.73 -6.25
CA GLY A 201 28.11 -14.22 -5.30
C GLY A 201 27.52 -14.51 -3.91
N TYR A 202 26.77 -13.56 -3.33
CA TYR A 202 26.13 -13.78 -2.04
C TYR A 202 25.06 -14.88 -2.07
N THR A 203 24.31 -15.00 -3.17
CA THR A 203 23.36 -16.10 -3.35
C THR A 203 24.06 -17.45 -3.40
N ALA A 204 25.16 -17.57 -4.16
CA ALA A 204 25.96 -18.80 -4.24
C ALA A 204 26.59 -19.19 -2.88
N LEU A 205 26.88 -18.21 -2.03
CA LEU A 205 27.36 -18.40 -0.66
C LEU A 205 26.25 -18.68 0.36
N GLY A 206 24.98 -18.82 -0.07
CA GLY A 206 23.85 -19.04 0.83
C GLY A 206 23.48 -17.82 1.68
N LYS A 207 23.83 -16.61 1.24
CA LYS A 207 23.66 -15.33 1.95
C LYS A 207 22.75 -14.37 1.20
N SER A 208 21.58 -14.83 0.74
CA SER A 208 20.63 -14.01 -0.01
C SER A 208 20.05 -12.83 0.80
N ASN A 209 20.17 -12.85 2.13
CA ASN A 209 19.70 -11.81 3.03
C ASN A 209 20.44 -10.46 2.89
N VAL A 210 21.58 -10.41 2.19
CA VAL A 210 22.29 -9.16 1.90
C VAL A 210 22.19 -8.75 0.43
N CYS A 211 21.47 -9.52 -0.40
CA CYS A 211 21.20 -9.13 -1.78
C CYS A 211 20.43 -7.81 -1.81
N ARG A 212 20.77 -6.98 -2.80
CA ARG A 212 20.22 -5.62 -2.95
C ARG A 212 19.47 -5.51 -4.27
N PRO A 213 18.48 -4.63 -4.38
CA PRO A 213 17.80 -4.44 -5.65
C PRO A 213 18.78 -3.91 -6.71
N VAL A 214 18.70 -4.44 -7.93
CA VAL A 214 19.40 -3.91 -9.10
C VAL A 214 18.40 -2.98 -9.79
N LEU A 215 18.55 -1.67 -9.58
CA LEU A 215 17.64 -0.63 -10.08
C LEU A 215 18.31 0.23 -11.13
N THR A 216 17.50 0.97 -11.88
CA THR A 216 17.97 2.03 -12.79
C THR A 216 17.78 3.39 -12.13
N PRO A 217 18.65 4.38 -12.43
CA PRO A 217 18.43 5.74 -11.97
C PRO A 217 17.16 6.32 -12.60
N ILE A 218 16.58 7.32 -11.93
CA ILE A 218 15.44 8.05 -12.49
C ILE A 218 15.94 8.85 -13.71
N PRO A 219 15.30 8.73 -14.89
CA PRO A 219 15.67 9.54 -16.04
C PRO A 219 15.39 11.02 -15.78
N GLU A 220 16.23 11.89 -16.33
CA GLU A 220 15.95 13.33 -16.34
C GLU A 220 14.76 13.62 -17.25
N ASN A 221 13.87 14.51 -16.80
CA ASN A 221 12.81 15.04 -17.63
C ASN A 221 13.41 15.91 -18.75
N GLU A 222 13.01 15.69 -19.99
CA GLU A 222 13.50 16.42 -21.16
C GLU A 222 13.18 17.94 -21.12
N GLU A 223 12.12 18.35 -20.42
CA GLU A 223 11.66 19.74 -20.35
C GLU A 223 12.42 20.57 -19.30
N ASP A 224 12.64 20.02 -18.10
CA ASP A 224 13.18 20.77 -16.96
C ASP A 224 14.39 20.10 -16.26
N GLY A 225 14.86 18.96 -16.78
CA GLY A 225 15.98 18.20 -16.24
C GLY A 225 15.70 17.54 -14.89
N LYS A 226 14.47 17.63 -14.35
CA LYS A 226 14.17 17.10 -13.02
C LYS A 226 14.06 15.57 -13.05
N GLN A 227 14.58 14.94 -12.02
CA GLN A 227 14.43 13.51 -11.77
C GLN A 227 13.35 13.29 -10.70
N VAL A 228 12.17 12.84 -11.12
CA VAL A 228 11.01 12.67 -10.23
C VAL A 228 10.66 11.18 -10.10
N ILE A 229 10.48 10.72 -8.86
CA ILE A 229 9.95 9.37 -8.60
C ILE A 229 8.51 9.29 -9.12
N GLY A 230 8.29 8.42 -10.10
CA GLY A 230 6.97 8.15 -10.67
C GLY A 230 6.09 7.21 -9.82
N GLY A 231 4.88 6.97 -10.32
CA GLY A 231 3.89 6.08 -9.69
C GLY A 231 3.16 6.72 -8.51
N HIS A 232 2.21 5.97 -7.94
CA HIS A 232 1.27 6.51 -6.94
C HIS A 232 1.60 6.15 -5.48
N CYS A 233 2.50 5.19 -5.24
CA CYS A 233 2.74 4.66 -3.89
C CYS A 233 3.89 5.33 -3.15
N ILE A 234 5.06 5.50 -3.79
CA ILE A 234 6.31 5.81 -3.06
C ILE A 234 6.25 7.19 -2.42
N LEU A 235 6.05 8.23 -3.23
CA LEU A 235 5.97 9.60 -2.73
C LEU A 235 4.81 9.70 -1.73
N SER A 236 3.60 9.31 -2.13
CA SER A 236 2.41 9.36 -1.27
C SER A 236 2.62 8.75 0.12
N ASN A 237 3.21 7.54 0.18
CA ASN A 237 3.46 6.84 1.44
C ASN A 237 4.53 7.54 2.28
N CYS A 238 5.63 8.00 1.68
CA CYS A 238 6.66 8.77 2.40
C CYS A 238 6.05 9.98 3.09
N CYS A 239 5.09 10.60 2.43
CA CYS A 239 4.57 11.84 2.94
C CYS A 239 3.32 11.59 3.83
N ILE A 240 2.64 10.43 3.78
CA ILE A 240 1.80 9.96 4.91
C ILE A 240 2.67 9.80 6.16
N LEU A 241 3.84 9.18 6.03
CA LEU A 241 4.77 8.96 7.15
C LEU A 241 5.16 10.29 7.83
N GLU A 242 5.57 11.31 7.06
CA GLU A 242 5.96 12.62 7.63
C GLU A 242 4.83 13.37 8.33
N ARG A 243 3.60 13.25 7.83
CA ARG A 243 2.45 13.95 8.43
C ARG A 243 2.06 13.36 9.78
N GLU A 244 2.24 12.05 9.95
CA GLU A 244 1.58 11.28 11.01
C GLU A 244 2.57 10.64 11.99
N MET A 245 3.85 10.50 11.64
CA MET A 245 4.88 9.81 12.44
C MET A 245 6.17 10.62 12.64
N GLU A 246 6.07 11.95 12.62
CA GLU A 246 7.19 12.90 12.58
C GLU A 246 8.03 12.77 11.30
N GLU A 247 8.75 13.85 10.96
CA GLU A 247 9.64 13.85 9.82
C GLU A 247 10.79 12.86 10.05
N THR A 248 11.00 11.94 9.11
CA THR A 248 12.08 10.94 9.19
C THR A 248 13.14 11.23 8.14
N THR A 249 14.41 10.99 8.46
CA THR A 249 15.51 11.10 7.48
C THR A 249 15.26 10.24 6.23
N LEU A 250 14.54 9.12 6.36
CA LEU A 250 14.20 8.23 5.25
C LEU A 250 13.21 8.89 4.29
N SER A 251 12.10 9.41 4.80
CA SER A 251 11.07 10.07 3.98
C SER A 251 11.61 11.35 3.35
N SER A 252 12.33 12.18 4.11
CA SER A 252 12.87 13.44 3.58
C SER A 252 13.89 13.20 2.47
N PHE A 253 14.68 12.12 2.54
CA PHE A 253 15.60 11.76 1.46
C PHE A 253 14.86 11.41 0.17
N VAL A 254 13.78 10.63 0.26
CA VAL A 254 12.97 10.24 -0.90
C VAL A 254 12.24 11.45 -1.50
N LEU A 255 11.70 12.34 -0.66
CA LEU A 255 10.90 13.47 -1.13
C LEU A 255 11.70 14.57 -1.85
N ARG A 256 13.04 14.56 -1.79
CA ARG A 256 13.90 15.37 -2.68
C ARG A 256 13.66 15.07 -4.16
N TYR A 257 13.15 13.88 -4.46
CA TYR A 257 12.81 13.41 -5.80
C TYR A 257 11.30 13.51 -6.08
N SER A 258 10.60 14.43 -5.41
CA SER A 258 9.21 14.77 -5.73
C SER A 258 9.16 15.98 -6.67
N ASP A 259 8.15 16.04 -7.54
CA ASP A 259 7.84 17.29 -8.25
C ASP A 259 7.38 18.31 -7.20
N GLU A 260 7.96 19.52 -7.20
CA GLU A 260 7.53 20.67 -6.38
C GLU A 260 6.01 20.95 -6.52
N ARG A 261 5.35 20.36 -7.53
CA ARG A 261 3.90 20.34 -7.74
C ARG A 261 3.13 19.24 -6.98
N HIS A 262 3.75 18.50 -6.06
CA HIS A 262 3.02 17.58 -5.19
C HIS A 262 2.10 18.40 -4.26
N PRO A 263 0.81 18.06 -4.05
CA PRO A 263 -0.20 18.89 -3.35
C PRO A 263 0.05 19.22 -1.85
N ARG A 264 1.29 19.18 -1.38
CA ARG A 264 1.73 19.50 -0.01
C ARG A 264 2.11 20.95 0.23
N HIS A 265 2.35 21.75 -0.81
CA HIS A 265 2.62 23.18 -0.62
C HIS A 265 1.36 24.06 -0.55
N ARG A 266 0.15 23.49 -0.60
CA ARG A 266 -1.12 24.24 -0.49
C ARG A 266 -1.88 24.11 0.83
N ALA A 267 -1.35 23.37 1.80
CA ALA A 267 -1.99 23.25 3.12
C ALA A 267 -1.04 23.73 4.21
N GLN A 268 -0.58 24.98 4.11
CA GLN A 268 0.01 25.77 5.19
C GLN A 268 0.15 27.23 4.73
N SER A 269 -0.99 27.88 4.50
CA SER A 269 -1.16 29.33 4.65
C SER A 269 -2.65 29.64 4.60
N LEU A 270 -3.30 29.47 5.76
CA LEU A 270 -4.31 30.33 6.40
C LEU A 270 -4.87 29.61 7.63
#